data_AF-A0A928NG45-F1
#
_entry.id   AF-A0A928NG45-F1
#
_cell.length_a   1.000
_cell.length_b   1.000
_cell.length_c   1.000
_cell.angle_alpha   90.00
_cell.angle_beta   90.00
_cell.angle_gamma   90.00
#
_symmetry.space_group_name_H-M   'P 1'
#
loop_
_entity.id
_entity.type
_entity.pdbx_description
1 polymer ?
#
loop_
_entity_poly.entity_id
_entity_poly.type
_entity_poly.pdbx_seq_one_letter_code
_entity_poly.pdbx_strand_id
1 'polypeptide(L)'
;MPRNQFQRMVFALITVVITVHAYVFFSLYVIHGNMFMQLTGEDSVLAAISKMGGIYVFGTPVPIWAVVIIEFILAYFLENILGSPLSFRLACKNFNPKETHPVLFETAIICATVGIMCPVMSFVAAFLYYNYQAGFNMWSILAQWLKLMCYNFPFAFFTQLFFIQPTVRFMFKLIFAKDINARKTVECAPEKQSVTV
;
A
#
# COMPACT_ATOMS: atom_id res chain seq x y z
N MET A 1 16.06 2.22 -9.99
CA MET A 1 14.75 1.70 -10.40
C MET A 1 14.87 0.22 -10.76
N PRO A 2 13.82 -0.60 -10.52
CA PRO A 2 13.77 -1.99 -10.96
C PRO A 2 13.83 -2.07 -12.50
N ARG A 3 14.76 -2.87 -13.06
CA ARG A 3 14.89 -3.06 -14.52
C ARG A 3 13.98 -4.18 -15.02
N ASN A 4 13.95 -5.29 -14.28
CA ASN A 4 13.26 -6.51 -14.70
C ASN A 4 11.84 -6.59 -14.15
N GLN A 5 10.96 -7.34 -14.81
CA GLN A 5 9.61 -7.63 -14.32
C GLN A 5 9.64 -8.22 -12.90
N PHE A 6 10.58 -9.12 -12.63
CA PHE A 6 10.80 -9.67 -11.29
C PHE A 6 11.15 -8.60 -10.24
N GLN A 7 12.04 -7.66 -10.58
CA GLN A 7 12.41 -6.57 -9.66
C GLN A 7 11.24 -5.63 -9.39
N ARG A 8 10.36 -5.38 -10.37
CA ARG A 8 9.14 -4.59 -10.20
C ARG A 8 8.15 -5.31 -9.27
N MET A 9 7.98 -6.61 -9.47
CA MET A 9 7.12 -7.45 -8.64
C MET A 9 7.61 -7.47 -7.18
N VAL A 10 8.91 -7.65 -6.95
CA VAL A 10 9.50 -7.61 -5.60
C VAL A 10 9.34 -6.22 -4.97
N PHE A 11 9.55 -5.14 -5.73
CA PHE A 11 9.35 -3.78 -5.23
C PHE A 11 7.89 -3.53 -4.82
N ALA A 12 6.94 -3.96 -5.65
CA ALA A 12 5.51 -3.88 -5.33
C ALA A 12 5.16 -4.73 -4.11
N LEU A 13 5.66 -5.95 -4.02
CA LEU A 13 5.45 -6.84 -2.87
C LEU A 13 5.91 -6.20 -1.56
N ILE A 14 7.15 -5.68 -1.52
CA ILE A 14 7.69 -5.02 -0.32
C ILE A 14 6.84 -3.81 0.06
N THR A 15 6.42 -3.02 -0.92
CA THR A 15 5.55 -1.86 -0.70
C THR A 15 4.23 -2.28 -0.08
N VAL A 16 3.55 -3.27 -0.66
CA VAL A 16 2.25 -3.77 -0.18
C VAL A 16 2.37 -4.38 1.23
N VAL A 17 3.45 -5.12 1.52
CA VAL A 17 3.68 -5.64 2.87
C VAL A 17 3.76 -4.49 3.87
N ILE A 18 4.55 -3.47 3.60
CA ILE A 18 4.72 -2.33 4.52
C ILE A 18 3.42 -1.53 4.66
N THR A 19 2.74 -1.23 3.56
CA THR A 19 1.49 -0.44 3.59
C THR A 19 0.39 -1.15 4.34
N VAL A 20 0.18 -2.46 4.11
CA VAL A 20 -0.86 -3.25 4.78
C VAL A 20 -0.56 -3.35 6.28
N HIS A 21 0.68 -3.61 6.69
CA HIS A 21 1.02 -3.66 8.12
C HIS A 21 0.84 -2.31 8.81
N ALA A 22 1.28 -1.22 8.17
CA ALA A 22 1.10 0.14 8.70
C ALA A 22 -0.39 0.50 8.81
N TYR A 23 -1.19 0.12 7.82
CA TYR A 23 -2.64 0.36 7.81
C TYR A 23 -3.37 -0.43 8.90
N VAL A 24 -3.06 -1.72 9.04
CA VAL A 24 -3.65 -2.56 10.10
C VAL A 24 -3.29 -2.01 11.48
N PHE A 25 -2.04 -1.60 11.69
CA PHE A 25 -1.61 -0.96 12.93
C PHE A 25 -2.38 0.34 13.19
N PHE A 26 -2.47 1.21 12.19
CA PHE A 26 -3.22 2.47 12.28
C PHE A 26 -4.70 2.26 12.59
N SER A 27 -5.37 1.34 11.89
CA SER A 27 -6.77 1.05 12.10
C SER A 27 -7.03 0.49 13.50
N LEU A 28 -6.25 -0.50 13.94
CA LEU A 28 -6.45 -1.17 15.22
C LEU A 28 -6.06 -0.33 16.42
N TYR A 29 -4.92 0.36 16.37
CA TYR A 29 -4.43 1.12 17.52
C TYR A 29 -4.95 2.56 17.56
N VAL A 30 -4.99 3.24 16.41
CA VAL A 30 -5.28 4.68 16.38
C VAL A 30 -6.79 4.92 16.24
N ILE A 31 -7.46 4.24 15.32
CA ILE A 31 -8.89 4.46 15.09
C ILE A 31 -9.75 3.71 16.13
N HIS A 32 -9.49 2.43 16.32
CA HIS A 32 -10.36 1.56 17.11
C HIS A 32 -9.82 1.19 18.49
N GLY A 33 -8.55 1.51 18.79
CA GLY A 33 -7.87 1.03 20.00
C GLY A 33 -8.59 1.42 21.28
N ASN A 34 -8.93 2.70 21.42
CA ASN A 34 -9.66 3.21 22.60
C ASN A 34 -11.05 2.59 22.72
N MET A 35 -11.76 2.40 21.61
CA MET A 35 -13.10 1.79 21.61
C MET A 35 -13.02 0.34 22.07
N PHE A 36 -12.04 -0.42 21.58
CA PHE A 36 -11.86 -1.82 21.95
C PHE A 36 -11.49 -1.98 23.42
N MET A 37 -10.54 -1.20 23.92
CA MET A 37 -10.14 -1.23 25.34
C MET A 37 -11.31 -0.87 26.27
N GLN A 38 -12.14 0.11 25.91
CA GLN A 38 -13.33 0.50 26.70
C GLN A 38 -14.42 -0.58 26.71
N LEU A 39 -14.64 -1.27 25.58
CA LEU A 39 -15.67 -2.30 25.47
C LEU A 39 -15.29 -3.60 26.21
N THR A 40 -14.01 -3.95 26.27
CA THR A 40 -13.55 -5.19 26.91
C THR A 40 -13.00 -5.00 28.32
N GLY A 41 -12.75 -3.75 28.74
CA GLY A 41 -12.13 -3.41 30.02
C GLY A 41 -10.67 -3.85 30.13
N GLU A 42 -9.93 -3.86 29.01
CA GLU A 42 -8.54 -4.34 28.94
C GLU A 42 -7.57 -3.19 28.74
N ASP A 43 -6.38 -3.28 29.34
CA ASP A 43 -5.34 -2.25 29.24
C ASP A 43 -4.55 -2.29 27.92
N SER A 44 -4.77 -3.31 27.08
CA SER A 44 -4.07 -3.47 25.81
C SER A 44 -5.01 -3.78 24.65
N VAL A 45 -4.76 -3.15 23.50
CA VAL A 45 -5.51 -3.34 22.26
C VAL A 45 -5.45 -4.80 21.79
N LEU A 46 -4.31 -5.48 21.95
CA LEU A 46 -4.16 -6.90 21.60
C LEU A 46 -5.04 -7.81 22.47
N ALA A 47 -5.10 -7.57 23.79
CA ALA A 47 -5.96 -8.35 24.69
C ALA A 47 -7.44 -8.09 24.39
N ALA A 48 -7.82 -6.82 24.19
CA ALA A 48 -9.18 -6.44 23.78
C ALA A 48 -9.61 -7.15 22.49
N ILE A 49 -8.72 -7.15 21.50
CA ILE A 49 -8.91 -7.86 20.23
C ILE A 49 -9.12 -9.36 20.44
N SER A 50 -8.29 -10.01 21.27
CA SER A 50 -8.41 -11.44 21.54
C SER A 50 -9.76 -11.82 22.16
N LYS A 51 -10.35 -10.92 22.96
CA LYS A 51 -11.68 -11.09 23.57
C LYS A 51 -12.84 -10.84 22.61
N MET A 52 -12.70 -9.93 21.64
CA MET A 52 -13.77 -9.64 20.67
C MET A 52 -13.97 -10.74 19.62
N GLY A 53 -13.05 -11.69 19.48
CA GLY A 53 -13.24 -12.87 18.65
C GLY A 53 -13.18 -12.65 17.13
N GLY A 54 -12.99 -11.40 16.66
CA GLY A 54 -12.74 -11.11 15.25
C GLY A 54 -13.55 -9.94 14.68
N ILE A 55 -13.52 -9.81 13.36
CA ILE A 55 -14.27 -8.81 12.60
C ILE A 55 -15.25 -9.56 11.69
N TYR A 56 -16.45 -9.02 11.50
CA TYR A 56 -17.42 -9.61 10.57
C TYR A 56 -17.04 -9.31 9.12
N VAL A 57 -16.79 -10.34 8.34
CA VAL A 57 -16.60 -10.27 6.89
C VAL A 57 -17.74 -11.03 6.24
N PHE A 58 -18.51 -10.37 5.37
CA PHE A 58 -19.73 -10.94 4.77
C PHE A 58 -20.72 -11.55 5.79
N GLY A 59 -20.81 -10.97 6.99
CA GLY A 59 -21.69 -11.46 8.05
C GLY A 59 -21.18 -12.71 8.79
N THR A 60 -20.00 -13.22 8.45
CA THR A 60 -19.32 -14.28 9.21
C THR A 60 -18.22 -13.70 10.09
N PRO A 61 -18.14 -14.05 11.38
CA PRO A 61 -17.04 -13.62 12.23
C PRO A 61 -15.76 -14.32 11.79
N VAL A 62 -14.74 -13.55 11.41
CA VAL A 62 -13.43 -14.08 11.04
C VAL A 62 -12.35 -13.50 11.95
N PRO A 63 -11.32 -14.29 12.29
CA PRO A 63 -10.22 -13.79 13.11
C PRO A 63 -9.41 -12.75 12.33
N ILE A 64 -8.78 -11.81 13.05
CA ILE A 64 -8.07 -10.68 12.43
C ILE A 64 -6.92 -11.13 11.54
N TRP A 65 -6.21 -12.23 11.87
CA TRP A 65 -5.16 -12.74 10.99
C TRP A 65 -5.71 -13.12 9.61
N ALA A 66 -6.94 -13.64 9.53
CA ALA A 66 -7.55 -14.02 8.26
C ALA A 66 -7.94 -12.77 7.48
N VAL A 67 -8.45 -11.74 8.16
CA VAL A 67 -8.73 -10.43 7.57
C VAL A 67 -7.48 -9.81 6.94
N VAL A 68 -6.36 -9.81 7.67
CA VAL A 68 -5.08 -9.28 7.17
C VAL A 68 -4.62 -10.02 5.91
N ILE A 69 -4.78 -11.34 5.86
CA ILE A 69 -4.44 -12.13 4.67
C ILE A 69 -5.35 -11.76 3.48
N ILE A 70 -6.65 -11.64 3.72
CA ILE A 70 -7.62 -11.26 2.68
C ILE A 70 -7.29 -9.85 2.13
N GLU A 71 -7.07 -8.87 3.01
CA GLU A 71 -6.70 -7.52 2.62
C GLU A 71 -5.37 -7.48 1.88
N PHE A 72 -4.38 -8.26 2.31
CA PHE A 72 -3.09 -8.36 1.63
C PHE A 72 -3.22 -8.88 0.20
N ILE A 73 -3.95 -9.98 0.01
CA ILE A 73 -4.18 -10.57 -1.32
C ILE A 73 -4.90 -9.57 -2.22
N LEU A 74 -5.95 -8.93 -1.69
CA LEU A 74 -6.77 -7.99 -2.42
C LEU A 74 -6.00 -6.71 -2.78
N ALA A 75 -5.21 -6.17 -1.84
CA ALA A 75 -4.34 -5.02 -2.06
C ALA A 75 -3.27 -5.32 -3.11
N TYR A 76 -2.60 -6.47 -3.00
CA TYR A 76 -1.59 -6.87 -3.98
C TYR A 76 -2.20 -7.05 -5.37
N PHE A 77 -3.36 -7.70 -5.47
CA PHE A 77 -4.06 -7.89 -6.74
C PHE A 77 -4.45 -6.55 -7.39
N LEU A 78 -5.04 -5.63 -6.62
CA LEU A 78 -5.45 -4.31 -7.11
C LEU A 78 -4.26 -3.41 -7.44
N GLU A 79 -3.16 -3.49 -6.69
CA GLU A 79 -1.93 -2.78 -7.00
C GLU A 79 -1.36 -3.23 -8.35
N ASN A 80 -1.36 -4.54 -8.64
CA ASN A 80 -0.86 -5.05 -9.91
C ASN A 80 -1.77 -4.73 -11.10
N ILE A 81 -3.10 -4.77 -10.92
CA ILE A 81 -4.07 -4.60 -12.02
C ILE A 81 -4.47 -3.16 -12.26
N LEU A 82 -4.61 -2.36 -11.21
CA LEU A 82 -5.07 -0.98 -11.29
C LEU A 82 -3.96 -0.01 -10.88
N GLY A 83 -3.33 -0.24 -9.73
CA GLY A 83 -2.33 0.67 -9.15
C GLY A 83 -1.21 0.97 -10.15
N SER A 84 -0.49 -0.06 -10.59
CA SER A 84 0.65 0.06 -11.50
C SER A 84 0.26 0.57 -12.90
N PRO A 85 -0.67 -0.02 -13.66
CA PRO A 85 -0.93 0.48 -15.02
C PRO A 85 -1.64 1.84 -15.06
N LEU A 86 -2.54 2.13 -14.12
CA LEU A 86 -3.34 3.35 -14.17
C LEU A 86 -2.57 4.56 -13.64
N SER A 87 -1.79 4.41 -12.58
CA SER A 87 -0.96 5.51 -12.04
C SER A 87 0.11 5.96 -13.02
N PHE A 88 0.76 5.01 -13.71
CA PHE A 88 1.75 5.32 -14.74
C PHE A 88 1.11 6.01 -15.95
N ARG A 89 -0.09 5.57 -16.37
CA ARG A 89 -0.83 6.25 -17.45
C ARG A 89 -1.21 7.69 -17.08
N LEU A 90 -1.68 7.91 -15.86
CA LEU A 90 -1.99 9.26 -15.38
C LEU A 90 -0.74 10.13 -15.25
N ALA A 91 0.34 9.59 -14.69
CA ALA A 91 1.59 10.33 -14.56
C ALA A 91 2.17 10.72 -15.93
N CYS A 92 2.19 9.81 -16.91
CA CYS A 92 2.64 10.11 -18.26
C CYS A 92 1.74 11.10 -19.00
N LYS A 93 0.45 11.18 -18.65
CA LYS A 93 -0.49 12.16 -19.25
C LYS A 93 -0.25 13.57 -18.71
N ASN A 94 0.12 13.69 -17.44
CA ASN A 94 0.28 14.97 -16.75
C ASN A 94 1.75 15.46 -16.73
N PHE A 95 2.72 14.57 -16.87
CA PHE A 95 4.15 14.87 -16.82
C PHE A 95 4.90 14.18 -17.96
N ASN A 96 5.79 14.91 -18.62
CA ASN A 96 6.66 14.34 -19.64
C ASN A 96 7.87 13.68 -18.95
N PRO A 97 8.03 12.33 -19.03
CA PRO A 97 9.08 11.61 -18.32
C PRO A 97 10.50 11.97 -18.79
N LYS A 98 10.65 12.63 -19.95
CA LYS A 98 11.95 13.06 -20.50
C LYS A 98 12.38 14.45 -20.01
N GLU A 99 11.44 15.30 -19.63
CA GLU A 99 11.70 16.70 -19.25
C GLU A 99 11.53 16.94 -17.75
N THR A 100 10.75 16.08 -17.07
CA THR A 100 10.46 16.21 -15.64
C THR A 100 11.53 15.56 -14.79
N HIS A 101 11.97 16.23 -13.72
CA HIS A 101 12.91 15.67 -12.76
C HIS A 101 12.40 14.31 -12.21
N PRO A 102 13.21 13.24 -12.18
CA PRO A 102 12.76 11.89 -11.84
C PRO A 102 12.01 11.78 -10.51
N VAL A 103 12.41 12.59 -9.51
CA VAL A 103 11.75 12.62 -8.19
C VAL A 103 10.32 13.18 -8.28
N LEU A 104 10.10 14.21 -9.10
CA LEU A 104 8.76 14.79 -9.28
C LEU A 104 7.83 13.83 -10.01
N PHE A 105 8.35 13.15 -11.02
CA PHE A 105 7.60 12.12 -11.75
C PHE A 105 7.20 10.95 -10.87
N GLU A 106 8.12 10.46 -10.03
CA GLU A 106 7.83 9.39 -9.06
C GLU A 106 6.80 9.83 -8.02
N THR A 107 6.90 11.05 -7.49
CA THR A 107 5.90 11.59 -6.55
C THR A 107 4.53 11.72 -7.21
N ALA A 108 4.46 12.14 -8.48
CA ALA A 108 3.20 12.21 -9.22
C ALA A 108 2.54 10.84 -9.38
N ILE A 109 3.31 9.79 -9.71
CA ILE A 109 2.82 8.40 -9.76
C ILE A 109 2.24 7.99 -8.41
N ILE A 110 2.94 8.30 -7.31
CA ILE A 110 2.49 7.96 -5.96
C ILE A 110 1.18 8.65 -5.61
N CYS A 111 1.10 9.96 -5.84
CA CYS A 111 -0.13 10.73 -5.61
C CYS A 111 -1.30 10.17 -6.42
N ALA A 112 -1.07 9.81 -7.69
CA ALA A 112 -2.08 9.18 -8.53
C ALA A 112 -2.46 7.79 -8.02
N THR A 113 -1.49 6.98 -7.58
CA THR A 113 -1.73 5.64 -7.03
C THR A 113 -2.58 5.70 -5.78
N VAL A 114 -2.21 6.53 -4.80
CA VAL A 114 -2.99 6.71 -3.55
C VAL A 114 -4.37 7.28 -3.87
N GLY A 115 -4.46 8.23 -4.79
CA GLY A 115 -5.71 8.83 -5.27
C GLY A 115 -6.69 7.84 -5.88
N ILE A 116 -6.21 6.74 -6.48
CA ILE A 116 -7.05 5.70 -7.07
C ILE A 116 -7.25 4.54 -6.11
N MET A 117 -6.17 4.02 -5.53
CA MET A 117 -6.20 2.83 -4.68
C MET A 117 -7.00 3.09 -3.41
N CYS A 118 -6.87 4.26 -2.78
CA CYS A 118 -7.60 4.55 -1.55
C CYS A 118 -9.13 4.50 -1.74
N PRO A 119 -9.74 5.19 -2.73
CA PRO A 119 -11.18 5.08 -2.95
C PRO A 119 -11.63 3.68 -3.39
N VAL A 120 -10.86 2.98 -4.24
CA VAL A 120 -11.21 1.62 -4.69
C VAL A 120 -11.16 0.62 -3.53
N MET A 121 -10.07 0.59 -2.77
CA MET A 121 -9.90 -0.30 -1.61
C MET A 121 -10.91 0.00 -0.52
N SER A 122 -11.14 1.29 -0.21
CA SER A 122 -12.13 1.68 0.80
C SER A 122 -13.55 1.29 0.39
N PHE A 123 -13.86 1.31 -0.92
CA PHE A 123 -15.16 0.89 -1.42
C PHE A 123 -15.35 -0.61 -1.25
N VAL A 124 -14.33 -1.40 -1.61
CA VAL A 124 -14.32 -2.84 -1.38
C VAL A 124 -14.46 -3.16 0.11
N ALA A 125 -13.72 -2.48 0.97
CA ALA A 125 -13.82 -2.65 2.42
C ALA A 125 -15.21 -2.31 2.96
N ALA A 126 -15.81 -1.19 2.52
CA ALA A 126 -17.17 -0.82 2.92
C ALA A 126 -18.20 -1.87 2.51
N PHE A 127 -17.99 -2.58 1.41
CA PHE A 127 -18.82 -3.70 0.98
C PHE A 127 -18.55 -4.98 1.81
N LEU A 128 -17.28 -5.36 1.99
CA LEU A 128 -16.88 -6.58 2.71
C LEU A 128 -17.29 -6.56 4.19
N TYR A 129 -17.14 -5.42 4.85
CA TYR A 129 -17.46 -5.21 6.27
C TYR A 129 -18.87 -4.68 6.48
N TYR A 130 -19.71 -4.71 5.45
CA TYR A 130 -21.08 -4.26 5.57
C TYR A 130 -21.87 -5.17 6.50
N ASN A 131 -22.69 -4.57 7.37
CA ASN A 131 -23.57 -5.34 8.24
C ASN A 131 -24.83 -5.76 7.49
N TYR A 132 -24.76 -6.90 6.79
CA TYR A 132 -25.88 -7.48 6.05
C TYR A 132 -27.08 -7.87 6.93
N GLN A 133 -26.92 -7.95 8.25
CA GLN A 133 -27.99 -8.31 9.19
C GLN A 133 -28.93 -7.12 9.50
N ALA A 134 -28.50 -5.88 9.24
CA ALA A 134 -29.26 -4.66 9.56
C ALA A 134 -30.18 -4.16 8.42
N GLY A 135 -30.29 -4.93 7.33
CA GLY A 135 -31.03 -4.55 6.11
C GLY A 135 -30.15 -3.85 5.07
N PHE A 136 -30.34 -4.17 3.78
CA PHE A 136 -29.51 -3.64 2.69
C PHE A 136 -29.92 -2.21 2.32
N ASN A 137 -29.04 -1.25 2.60
CA ASN A 137 -29.23 0.15 2.21
C ASN A 137 -28.00 0.70 1.49
N MET A 138 -28.15 1.02 0.20
CA MET A 138 -27.12 1.60 -0.66
C MET A 138 -26.51 2.89 -0.07
N TRP A 139 -27.33 3.73 0.59
CA TRP A 139 -26.86 4.98 1.19
C TRP A 139 -25.93 4.75 2.39
N SER A 140 -26.15 3.67 3.15
CA SER A 140 -25.30 3.33 4.28
C SER A 140 -23.92 2.84 3.84
N ILE A 141 -23.84 2.07 2.75
CA ILE A 141 -22.57 1.67 2.13
C ILE A 141 -21.82 2.90 1.61
N LEU A 142 -22.50 3.82 0.93
CA LEU A 142 -21.90 5.04 0.42
C LEU A 142 -21.37 5.93 1.55
N ALA A 143 -22.13 6.07 2.64
CA ALA A 143 -21.71 6.83 3.81
C ALA A 143 -20.50 6.18 4.51
N GLN A 144 -20.50 4.85 4.67
CA GLN A 144 -19.39 4.11 5.26
C GLN A 144 -18.14 4.18 4.38
N TRP A 145 -18.30 4.07 3.06
CA TRP A 145 -17.23 4.25 2.09
C TRP A 145 -16.60 5.64 2.18
N LEU A 146 -17.41 6.70 2.14
CA LEU A 146 -16.92 8.07 2.22
C LEU A 146 -16.23 8.32 3.55
N LYS A 147 -16.79 7.80 4.65
CA LYS A 147 -16.16 7.85 5.97
C LYS A 147 -14.78 7.18 5.95
N LEU A 148 -14.69 5.91 5.52
CA LEU A 148 -13.42 5.19 5.43
C LEU A 148 -12.41 5.93 4.55
N MET A 149 -12.84 6.41 3.39
CA MET A 149 -12.00 7.15 2.46
C MET A 149 -11.44 8.42 3.10
N CYS A 150 -12.26 9.22 3.79
CA CYS A 150 -11.80 10.44 4.46
C CYS A 150 -10.83 10.18 5.62
N TYR A 151 -10.99 9.08 6.37
CA TYR A 151 -10.06 8.72 7.45
C TYR A 151 -8.74 8.15 6.91
N ASN A 152 -8.81 7.30 5.88
CA ASN A 152 -7.67 6.54 5.40
C ASN A 152 -6.82 7.31 4.39
N PHE A 153 -7.45 8.15 3.57
CA PHE A 153 -6.77 8.91 2.52
C PHE A 153 -5.62 9.78 3.03
N PRO A 154 -5.80 10.67 4.03
CA PRO A 154 -4.70 11.51 4.51
C PRO A 154 -3.57 10.66 5.09
N PHE A 155 -3.89 9.65 5.90
CA PHE A 155 -2.88 8.75 6.47
C PHE A 155 -2.09 8.03 5.37
N ALA A 156 -2.78 7.42 4.41
CA ALA A 156 -2.15 6.71 3.30
C ALA A 156 -1.28 7.65 2.45
N PHE A 157 -1.77 8.86 2.16
CA PHE A 157 -1.04 9.84 1.35
C PHE A 157 0.27 10.27 2.01
N PHE A 158 0.22 10.68 3.27
CA PHE A 158 1.41 11.16 3.98
C PHE A 158 2.39 10.02 4.27
N THR A 159 1.91 8.86 4.70
CA THR A 159 2.79 7.71 4.96
C THR A 159 3.45 7.20 3.69
N GLN A 160 2.72 7.13 2.58
CA GLN A 160 3.26 6.67 1.31
C GLN A 160 4.40 7.58 0.80
N LEU A 161 4.20 8.90 0.86
CA LEU A 161 5.15 9.88 0.33
C LEU A 161 6.39 10.01 1.22
N PHE A 162 6.22 10.13 2.55
CA PHE A 162 7.31 10.47 3.45
C PHE A 162 8.05 9.27 4.05
N PHE A 163 7.38 8.13 4.25
CA PHE A 163 7.95 7.00 4.98
C PHE A 163 8.15 5.77 4.10
N ILE A 164 7.11 5.34 3.40
CA ILE A 164 7.12 4.07 2.68
C ILE A 164 8.07 4.17 1.49
N GLN A 165 8.00 5.25 0.71
CA GLN A 165 8.84 5.37 -0.49
C GLN A 165 10.35 5.41 -0.16
N PRO A 166 10.85 6.18 0.82
CA PRO A 166 12.26 6.11 1.23
C PRO A 166 12.65 4.72 1.75
N THR A 167 11.77 4.09 2.56
CA THR A 167 12.04 2.78 3.17
C THR A 167 12.11 1.67 2.13
N VAL A 168 11.16 1.60 1.20
CA VAL A 168 11.16 0.59 0.13
C VAL A 168 12.40 0.77 -0.77
N ARG A 169 12.79 2.01 -1.10
CA ARG A 169 14.02 2.28 -1.86
C ARG A 169 15.26 1.80 -1.11
N PHE A 170 15.32 2.02 0.20
CA PHE A 170 16.42 1.56 1.04
C PHE A 170 16.50 0.03 1.07
N MET A 171 15.37 -0.65 1.33
CA MET A 171 15.28 -2.12 1.34
C MET A 171 15.63 -2.72 -0.02
N PHE A 172 15.12 -2.15 -1.11
CA PHE A 172 15.43 -2.60 -2.46
C PHE A 172 16.93 -2.44 -2.78
N LYS A 173 17.54 -1.32 -2.36
CA LYS A 173 18.99 -1.12 -2.50
C LYS A 173 19.80 -2.12 -1.69
N LEU A 174 19.35 -2.52 -0.51
CA LEU A 174 20.03 -3.54 0.31
C LEU A 174 19.94 -4.92 -0.35
N ILE A 175 18.75 -5.33 -0.78
CA ILE A 175 18.52 -6.66 -1.40
C ILE A 175 19.30 -6.79 -2.71
N PHE A 176 19.31 -5.74 -3.54
CA PHE A 176 20.01 -5.72 -4.83
C PHE A 176 21.36 -5.00 -4.77
N ALA A 177 21.95 -4.83 -3.58
CA ALA A 177 23.20 -4.08 -3.40
C ALA A 177 24.35 -4.63 -4.26
N LYS A 178 24.43 -5.96 -4.36
CA LYS A 178 25.45 -6.65 -5.17
C LYS A 178 25.28 -6.40 -6.66
N ASP A 179 24.05 -6.44 -7.17
CA ASP A 179 23.72 -6.18 -8.57
C ASP A 179 23.94 -4.68 -8.92
N ILE A 180 23.60 -3.76 -8.01
CA ILE A 180 23.86 -2.32 -8.18
C ILE A 180 25.37 -2.02 -8.16
N ASN A 181 26.12 -2.61 -7.24
CA ASN A 181 27.56 -2.40 -7.13
C ASN A 181 28.31 -2.98 -8.33
N ALA A 182 27.95 -4.19 -8.78
CA ALA A 182 28.52 -4.79 -9.99
C ALA A 182 28.34 -3.87 -11.21
N ARG A 183 27.21 -3.16 -11.32
CA ARG A 183 26.98 -2.19 -12.41
C ARG A 183 27.85 -0.94 -12.30
N LYS A 184 28.03 -0.39 -11.10
CA LYS A 184 28.97 0.74 -10.90
C LYS A 184 30.39 0.37 -11.29
N THR A 185 30.78 -0.90 -11.07
CA THR A 185 32.12 -1.38 -11.47
C THR A 185 32.26 -1.52 -12.99
N VAL A 186 31.17 -1.89 -13.69
CA VAL A 186 31.17 -2.02 -15.16
C VAL A 186 31.15 -0.65 -15.87
N GLU A 187 30.42 0.34 -15.36
CA GLU A 187 30.44 1.72 -15.90
C GLU A 187 31.75 2.46 -15.60
N CYS A 188 32.46 2.12 -14.52
CA CYS A 188 33.77 2.68 -14.19
C CYS A 188 34.96 1.89 -14.77
N ALA A 189 34.74 0.80 -15.50
CA ALA A 189 35.83 0.15 -16.22
C ALA A 189 36.24 1.06 -17.39
N PRO A 190 37.48 1.58 -17.42
CA PRO A 190 37.91 2.37 -18.55
C PRO A 190 37.84 1.48 -19.80
N GLU A 191 37.18 1.98 -20.84
CA GLU A 191 37.26 1.45 -22.18
C GLU A 191 38.75 1.31 -22.53
N LYS A 192 39.29 0.09 -22.43
CA LYS A 192 40.65 -0.18 -22.90
C LYS A 192 40.63 0.14 -24.39
N GLN A 193 41.22 1.28 -24.74
CA GLN A 193 41.62 1.68 -26.07
C GLN A 193 42.03 0.44 -26.89
N SER A 194 41.14 -0.03 -27.76
CA SER A 194 41.54 -0.78 -28.94
C SER A 194 42.01 0.23 -29.98
N VAL A 195 43.17 0.85 -29.72
CA VAL A 195 43.99 1.45 -30.78
C VAL A 195 44.70 0.26 -31.41
N THR A 196 44.06 -0.35 -32.40
CA THR A 196 44.73 -1.28 -33.31
C THR A 196 45.43 -0.42 -34.36
N VAL A 197 46.76 -0.50 -34.30
CA VAL A 197 47.74 0.06 -35.24
C VAL A 197 47.44 -0.36 -36.68
#